data_AF-A0A2E0I7K9-F1
#
_entry.id   AF-A0A2E0I7K9-F1
#
_cell.length_a   1.000
_cell.length_b   1.000
_cell.length_c   1.000
_cell.angle_alpha   90.00
_cell.angle_beta   90.00
_cell.angle_gamma   90.00
#
_symmetry.space_group_name_H-M   'P 1'
#
loop_
_entity.id
_entity.type
_entity.pdbx_description
1 polymer ?
#
loop_
_entity_poly.entity_id
_entity_poly.type
_entity_poly.pdbx_seq_one_letter_code
_entity_poly.pdbx_strand_id
1 'polypeptide(L)'
;MNLLLSSGGNSSLNEEQIIELNIHIKNLFKGVKSVLFISYAQKKQKEYTDIIREKWWPLNDVELIGIEEFENPKEAIINSEGIYVGGGNTFLLTKKLQEKNLISSLRNVVMNGVPYMGVSAGTNIACPSMMTTNDMPVVMPKSFQTLGLIDFQINAHYHEGNIWCKDGEGFKIHRGETRAKRISEFHQFNDSPVLGLYEGSIVRWKDDRGQLLIGDASIFIPNNKPKKIGIGTIIDKNLSIL
;
A
#
# COMPACT_ATOMS: atom_id res chain seq x y z
N MET A 1 -8.96 10.92 -8.88
CA MET A 1 -8.59 9.54 -8.45
C MET A 1 -9.23 9.21 -7.11
N ASN A 2 -9.41 7.92 -6.79
CA ASN A 2 -9.94 7.45 -5.50
C ASN A 2 -9.16 6.19 -5.08
N LEU A 3 -8.28 6.34 -4.10
CA LEU A 3 -7.37 5.29 -3.62
C LEU A 3 -7.69 4.97 -2.16
N LEU A 4 -7.63 3.69 -1.78
CA LEU A 4 -7.61 3.24 -0.40
C LEU A 4 -6.29 2.50 -0.15
N LEU A 5 -5.43 3.07 0.68
CA LEU A 5 -4.08 2.61 0.90
C LEU A 5 -3.95 2.12 2.34
N SER A 6 -3.89 0.80 2.51
CA SER A 6 -3.73 0.15 3.80
C SER A 6 -2.27 -0.18 4.07
N SER A 7 -1.82 0.07 5.29
CA SER A 7 -0.48 -0.29 5.76
C SER A 7 -0.25 -1.80 5.74
N GLY A 8 -1.25 -2.56 6.18
CA GLY A 8 -1.20 -4.03 6.27
C GLY A 8 -2.47 -4.69 5.75
N GLY A 9 -2.47 -6.02 5.67
CA GLY A 9 -3.67 -6.80 5.35
C GLY A 9 -4.56 -6.97 6.57
N ASN A 10 -5.69 -7.66 6.42
CA ASN A 10 -6.63 -7.92 7.51
C ASN A 10 -6.00 -8.57 8.75
N SER A 11 -4.91 -9.33 8.58
CA SER A 11 -4.17 -9.95 9.70
C SER A 11 -3.46 -8.96 10.63
N SER A 12 -3.28 -7.71 10.18
CA SER A 12 -2.66 -6.62 10.96
C SER A 12 -3.70 -5.77 11.70
N LEU A 13 -4.98 -6.15 11.64
CA LEU A 13 -6.11 -5.40 12.18
C LEU A 13 -6.82 -6.21 13.27
N ASN A 14 -7.40 -5.51 14.25
CA ASN A 14 -8.37 -6.10 15.16
C ASN A 14 -9.76 -6.20 14.51
N GLU A 15 -10.71 -6.86 15.17
CA GLU A 15 -12.05 -7.09 14.61
C GLU A 15 -12.81 -5.79 14.27
N GLU A 16 -12.74 -4.78 15.15
CA GLU A 16 -13.40 -3.48 14.93
C GLU A 16 -12.81 -2.77 13.69
N GLN A 17 -11.49 -2.78 13.56
CA GLN A 17 -10.79 -2.19 12.41
C GLN A 17 -11.10 -2.94 11.10
N ILE A 18 -11.30 -4.26 11.14
CA ILE A 18 -11.73 -5.03 9.96
C ILE A 18 -13.14 -4.61 9.54
N ILE A 19 -14.06 -4.45 10.48
CA ILE A 19 -15.43 -3.98 10.20
C ILE A 19 -15.38 -2.59 9.56
N GLU A 20 -14.59 -1.68 10.11
CA GLU A 20 -14.43 -0.32 9.59
C GLU A 20 -13.79 -0.32 8.20
N LEU A 21 -12.71 -1.10 7.98
CA LEU A 21 -12.09 -1.26 6.66
C LEU A 21 -13.12 -1.76 5.62
N ASN A 22 -13.97 -2.73 5.99
CA ASN A 22 -14.97 -3.27 5.08
C ASN A 22 -15.99 -2.20 4.62
N ILE A 23 -16.37 -1.26 5.50
CA ILE A 23 -17.20 -0.11 5.14
C ILE A 23 -16.48 0.77 4.11
N HIS A 24 -15.19 1.00 4.28
CA HIS A 24 -14.41 1.80 3.33
C HIS A 24 -14.18 1.09 1.99
N ILE A 25 -13.98 -0.24 1.99
CA ILE A 25 -13.90 -1.05 0.76
C ILE A 25 -15.22 -0.97 -0.01
N LYS A 26 -16.36 -1.14 0.68
CA LYS A 26 -17.70 -1.01 0.08
C LYS A 26 -17.93 0.38 -0.53
N ASN A 27 -17.46 1.42 0.15
CA ASN A 27 -17.56 2.80 -0.34
C ASN A 27 -16.58 3.11 -1.49
N LEU A 28 -15.42 2.44 -1.55
CA LEU A 28 -14.45 2.58 -2.63
C LEU A 28 -15.00 1.98 -3.93
N PHE A 29 -15.55 0.77 -3.87
CA PHE A 29 -16.02 0.00 -5.02
C PHE A 29 -17.55 0.09 -5.22
N LYS A 30 -18.18 1.17 -4.73
CA LYS A 30 -19.62 1.37 -4.91
C LYS A 30 -19.96 1.48 -6.41
N GLY A 31 -20.82 0.58 -6.89
CA GLY A 31 -21.28 0.55 -8.29
C GLY A 31 -20.34 -0.19 -9.25
N VAL A 32 -19.25 -0.77 -8.74
CA VAL A 32 -18.35 -1.67 -9.47
C VAL A 32 -18.93 -3.08 -9.46
N LYS A 33 -18.89 -3.79 -10.58
CA LYS A 33 -19.33 -5.19 -10.69
C LYS A 33 -18.22 -6.19 -10.42
N SER A 34 -16.99 -5.86 -10.82
CA SER A 34 -15.83 -6.71 -10.60
C SER A 34 -14.56 -5.91 -10.30
N VAL A 35 -13.71 -6.49 -9.46
CA VAL A 35 -12.41 -5.94 -9.04
C VAL A 35 -11.31 -6.91 -9.46
N LEU A 36 -10.36 -6.41 -10.24
CA LEU A 36 -9.18 -7.16 -10.64
C LEU A 36 -8.17 -7.18 -9.48
N PHE A 37 -7.84 -8.37 -9.00
CA PHE A 37 -6.87 -8.61 -7.95
C PHE A 37 -5.48 -8.88 -8.53
N ILE A 38 -4.51 -8.02 -8.20
CA ILE A 38 -3.12 -8.14 -8.62
C ILE A 38 -2.32 -8.83 -7.51
N SER A 39 -2.07 -10.12 -7.70
CA SER A 39 -1.44 -11.05 -6.74
C SER A 39 0.10 -11.16 -6.90
N TYR A 40 0.72 -10.30 -7.71
CA TYR A 40 2.13 -10.42 -8.11
C TYR A 40 3.17 -10.30 -6.99
N ALA A 41 2.81 -9.72 -5.84
CA ALA A 41 3.66 -9.67 -4.66
C ALA A 41 3.96 -11.05 -4.04
N GLN A 42 3.23 -12.09 -4.46
CA GLN A 42 3.42 -13.49 -4.04
C GLN A 42 3.88 -14.38 -5.20
N LYS A 43 4.55 -15.50 -4.89
CA LYS A 43 4.86 -16.53 -5.89
C LYS A 43 3.61 -17.35 -6.26
N LYS A 44 2.89 -17.85 -5.26
CA LYS A 44 1.68 -18.68 -5.39
C LYS A 44 0.44 -17.78 -5.54
N GLN A 45 0.28 -17.24 -6.76
CA GLN A 45 -0.73 -16.22 -7.07
C GLN A 45 -2.16 -16.72 -6.86
N LYS A 46 -2.51 -17.85 -7.50
CA LYS A 46 -3.86 -18.44 -7.38
C LYS A 46 -4.25 -18.72 -5.92
N GLU A 47 -3.37 -19.38 -5.17
CA GLU A 47 -3.60 -19.64 -3.74
C GLU A 47 -3.84 -18.35 -2.95
N TYR A 48 -3.10 -17.28 -3.27
CA TYR A 48 -3.30 -16.00 -2.61
C TYR A 48 -4.63 -15.35 -2.98
N THR A 49 -5.00 -15.36 -4.27
CA THR A 49 -6.30 -14.87 -4.75
C THR A 49 -7.45 -15.62 -4.08
N ASP A 50 -7.39 -16.95 -4.02
CA ASP A 50 -8.41 -17.79 -3.39
C ASP A 50 -8.57 -17.41 -1.90
N ILE A 51 -7.46 -17.25 -1.16
CA ILE A 51 -7.50 -16.81 0.25
C ILE A 51 -8.17 -15.44 0.40
N ILE A 52 -7.80 -14.47 -0.43
CA ILE A 52 -8.41 -13.13 -0.34
C ILE A 52 -9.90 -13.21 -0.67
N ARG A 53 -10.27 -13.89 -1.76
CA ARG A 53 -11.65 -14.05 -2.21
C ARG A 53 -12.54 -14.73 -1.17
N GLU A 54 -12.08 -15.84 -0.60
CA GLU A 54 -12.90 -16.67 0.30
C GLU A 54 -12.97 -16.13 1.72
N LYS A 55 -11.87 -15.54 2.22
CA LYS A 55 -11.77 -15.17 3.64
C LYS A 55 -11.90 -13.68 3.91
N TRP A 56 -11.37 -12.83 3.02
CA TRP A 56 -11.13 -11.42 3.34
C TRP A 56 -11.87 -10.44 2.45
N TRP A 57 -12.46 -10.89 1.34
CA TRP A 57 -13.23 -10.06 0.44
C TRP A 57 -14.62 -9.80 1.02
N PRO A 58 -14.98 -8.54 1.34
CA PRO A 58 -16.20 -8.26 2.09
C PRO A 58 -17.43 -7.98 1.20
N LEU A 59 -17.28 -7.99 -0.12
CA LEU A 59 -18.32 -7.56 -1.06
C LEU A 59 -18.94 -8.76 -1.76
N ASN A 60 -20.15 -9.15 -1.33
CA ASN A 60 -20.86 -10.28 -1.93
C ASN A 60 -21.36 -10.00 -3.36
N ASP A 61 -21.67 -8.73 -3.66
CA ASP A 61 -22.23 -8.31 -4.96
C ASP A 61 -21.16 -7.83 -5.95
N VAL A 62 -19.88 -7.89 -5.58
CA VAL A 62 -18.75 -7.46 -6.42
C VAL A 62 -17.79 -8.62 -6.55
N GLU A 63 -17.55 -9.08 -7.77
CA GLU A 63 -16.66 -10.22 -8.02
C GLU A 63 -15.19 -9.82 -7.82
N LEU A 64 -14.40 -10.65 -7.14
CA LEU A 64 -12.95 -10.49 -7.07
C LEU A 64 -12.28 -11.50 -8.02
N ILE A 65 -11.61 -11.02 -9.08
CA ILE A 65 -11.04 -11.86 -10.13
C ILE A 65 -9.52 -11.74 -10.10
N GLY A 66 -8.80 -12.86 -10.04
CA GLY A 66 -7.33 -12.86 -10.05
C GLY A 66 -6.76 -12.46 -11.40
N ILE A 67 -5.72 -11.63 -11.42
CA ILE A 67 -5.02 -11.28 -12.67
C ILE A 67 -4.40 -12.50 -13.37
N GLU A 68 -4.08 -13.55 -12.60
CA GLU A 68 -3.59 -14.82 -13.13
C GLU A 68 -4.63 -15.65 -13.88
N GLU A 69 -5.91 -15.29 -13.79
CA GLU A 69 -7.01 -15.96 -14.50
C GLU A 69 -7.15 -15.46 -15.95
N PHE A 70 -6.43 -14.40 -16.32
CA PHE A 70 -6.43 -13.82 -17.66
C PHE A 70 -5.17 -14.23 -18.43
N GLU A 71 -5.36 -14.64 -19.69
CA GLU A 71 -4.24 -14.85 -20.62
C GLU A 71 -3.50 -13.54 -20.91
N ASN A 72 -4.24 -12.44 -21.05
CA ASN A 72 -3.72 -11.11 -21.32
C ASN A 72 -3.93 -10.17 -20.11
N PRO A 73 -2.95 -10.07 -19.18
CA PRO A 73 -3.08 -9.25 -18.00
C PRO A 73 -3.16 -7.74 -18.30
N LYS A 74 -2.66 -7.30 -19.46
CA LYS A 74 -2.75 -5.89 -19.87
C LYS A 74 -4.19 -5.52 -20.23
N GLU A 75 -4.85 -6.38 -20.98
CA GLU A 75 -6.26 -6.21 -21.33
C GLU A 75 -7.17 -6.29 -20.11
N ALA A 76 -6.89 -7.22 -19.19
CA ALA A 76 -7.58 -7.30 -17.90
C ALA A 76 -7.52 -5.99 -17.12
N ILE A 77 -6.34 -5.34 -17.06
CA ILE A 77 -6.18 -4.03 -16.41
C ILE A 77 -6.98 -2.94 -17.14
N ILE A 78 -6.86 -2.87 -18.47
CA ILE A 78 -7.53 -1.83 -19.28
C ILE A 78 -9.06 -1.88 -19.11
N ASN A 79 -9.62 -3.09 -19.02
CA ASN A 79 -11.06 -3.32 -18.91
C ASN A 79 -11.56 -3.41 -17.46
N SER A 80 -10.69 -3.23 -16.46
CA SER A 80 -11.07 -3.36 -15.05
C SER A 80 -11.95 -2.20 -14.57
N GLU A 81 -12.99 -2.53 -13.81
CA GLU A 81 -13.86 -1.54 -13.15
C GLU A 81 -13.33 -1.12 -11.76
N GLY A 82 -12.44 -1.93 -11.18
CA GLY A 82 -11.72 -1.64 -9.94
C GLY A 82 -10.43 -2.45 -9.86
N ILE A 83 -9.44 -1.92 -9.16
CA ILE A 83 -8.16 -2.58 -8.90
C ILE A 83 -7.97 -2.83 -7.41
N TYR A 84 -7.52 -4.03 -7.06
CA TYR A 84 -6.97 -4.33 -5.74
C TYR A 84 -5.59 -4.97 -5.88
N VAL A 85 -4.54 -4.32 -5.37
CA VAL A 85 -3.18 -4.86 -5.31
C VAL A 85 -2.88 -5.41 -3.91
N GLY A 86 -2.63 -6.72 -3.85
CA GLY A 86 -2.34 -7.43 -2.61
C GLY A 86 -0.93 -7.17 -2.05
N GLY A 87 -0.74 -7.59 -0.79
CA GLY A 87 0.53 -7.53 -0.09
C GLY A 87 1.45 -8.72 -0.39
N GLY A 88 2.70 -8.63 0.07
CA GLY A 88 3.76 -9.60 -0.19
C GLY A 88 5.08 -8.86 -0.32
N ASN A 89 5.94 -9.31 -1.24
CA ASN A 89 7.22 -8.64 -1.48
C ASN A 89 7.13 -7.59 -2.61
N THR A 90 7.44 -6.34 -2.28
CA THR A 90 7.39 -5.17 -3.18
C THR A 90 8.37 -5.27 -4.34
N PHE A 91 9.56 -5.87 -4.13
CA PHE A 91 10.54 -6.09 -5.21
C PHE A 91 10.00 -7.08 -6.25
N LEU A 92 9.37 -8.18 -5.80
CA LEU A 92 8.74 -9.17 -6.68
C LEU A 92 7.55 -8.57 -7.45
N LEU A 93 6.68 -7.83 -6.74
CA LEU A 93 5.56 -7.11 -7.34
C LEU A 93 6.03 -6.19 -8.48
N THR A 94 6.99 -5.32 -8.15
CA THR A 94 7.53 -4.33 -9.10
C THR A 94 8.20 -5.00 -10.30
N LYS A 95 9.03 -6.03 -10.06
CA LYS A 95 9.68 -6.80 -11.13
C LYS A 95 8.66 -7.41 -12.09
N LYS A 96 7.64 -8.11 -11.58
CA LYS A 96 6.60 -8.75 -12.43
C LYS A 96 5.81 -7.72 -13.24
N LEU A 97 5.44 -6.59 -12.63
CA LEU A 97 4.74 -5.51 -13.35
C LEU A 97 5.61 -4.93 -14.48
N GLN A 98 6.91 -4.75 -14.24
CA GLN A 98 7.85 -4.22 -15.24
C GLN A 98 8.19 -5.23 -16.35
N GLU A 99 8.29 -6.52 -16.03
CA GLU A 99 8.52 -7.58 -17.02
C GLU A 99 7.32 -7.75 -17.95
N LYS A 100 6.11 -7.57 -17.42
CA LYS A 100 4.85 -7.63 -18.19
C LYS A 100 4.44 -6.29 -18.80
N ASN A 101 5.23 -5.22 -18.63
CA ASN A 101 4.94 -3.87 -19.11
C ASN A 101 3.57 -3.32 -18.66
N LEU A 102 3.20 -3.57 -17.40
CA LEU A 102 1.88 -3.25 -16.85
C LEU A 102 1.82 -1.93 -16.07
N ILE A 103 2.97 -1.38 -15.67
CA ILE A 103 3.06 -0.15 -14.84
C ILE A 103 2.27 1.01 -15.45
N SER A 104 2.51 1.32 -16.72
CA SER A 104 1.83 2.44 -17.40
C SER A 104 0.33 2.18 -17.58
N SER A 105 -0.06 0.96 -17.95
CA SER A 105 -1.46 0.59 -18.13
C SER A 105 -2.22 0.73 -16.81
N LEU A 106 -1.63 0.22 -15.72
CA LEU A 106 -2.21 0.29 -14.39
C LEU A 106 -2.30 1.74 -13.87
N ARG A 107 -1.25 2.53 -14.05
CA ARG A 107 -1.27 3.97 -13.74
C ARG A 107 -2.40 4.66 -14.50
N ASN A 108 -2.49 4.46 -15.81
CA ASN A 108 -3.43 5.18 -16.65
C ASN A 108 -4.89 4.90 -16.28
N VAL A 109 -5.28 3.64 -16.04
CA VAL A 109 -6.67 3.34 -15.67
C VAL A 109 -7.06 3.96 -14.34
N VAL A 110 -6.16 3.94 -13.34
CA VAL A 110 -6.43 4.55 -12.04
C VAL A 110 -6.49 6.08 -12.12
N MET A 111 -5.56 6.70 -12.87
CA MET A 111 -5.59 8.14 -13.15
C MET A 111 -6.90 8.56 -13.84
N ASN A 112 -7.44 7.70 -14.71
CA ASN A 112 -8.71 7.90 -15.44
C ASN A 112 -9.96 7.55 -14.62
N GLY A 113 -9.82 7.24 -13.33
CA GLY A 113 -10.94 7.14 -12.40
C GLY A 113 -11.27 5.74 -11.90
N VAL A 114 -10.57 4.69 -12.36
CA VAL A 114 -10.73 3.35 -11.80
C VAL A 114 -10.30 3.37 -10.31
N PRO A 115 -11.17 2.98 -9.36
CA PRO A 115 -10.83 2.93 -7.94
C PRO A 115 -9.72 1.92 -7.67
N TYR A 116 -8.81 2.28 -6.77
CA TYR A 116 -7.63 1.48 -6.44
C TYR A 116 -7.57 1.18 -4.94
N MET A 117 -7.40 -0.08 -4.59
CA MET A 117 -7.02 -0.50 -3.25
C MET A 117 -5.59 -1.05 -3.25
N GLY A 118 -4.76 -0.57 -2.34
CA GLY A 118 -3.42 -1.08 -2.10
C GLY A 118 -3.29 -1.59 -0.67
N VAL A 119 -2.61 -2.72 -0.50
CA VAL A 119 -2.29 -3.28 0.82
C VAL A 119 -0.78 -3.53 0.91
N SER A 120 -0.12 -2.98 1.92
CA SER A 120 1.32 -3.19 2.17
C SER A 120 2.16 -2.86 0.91
N ALA A 121 2.72 -3.86 0.23
CA ALA A 121 3.41 -3.70 -1.05
C ALA A 121 2.55 -2.97 -2.11
N GLY A 122 1.24 -3.24 -2.17
CA GLY A 122 0.30 -2.49 -3.01
C GLY A 122 0.29 -1.00 -2.69
N THR A 123 0.26 -0.65 -1.40
CA THR A 123 0.38 0.75 -0.94
C THR A 123 1.72 1.37 -1.33
N ASN A 124 2.83 0.64 -1.19
CA ASN A 124 4.14 1.15 -1.61
C ASN A 124 4.17 1.46 -3.11
N ILE A 125 3.66 0.57 -3.97
CA ILE A 125 3.75 0.81 -5.43
C ILE A 125 2.85 1.95 -5.92
N ALA A 126 1.85 2.39 -5.14
CA ALA A 126 1.08 3.58 -5.46
C ALA A 126 1.95 4.86 -5.44
N CYS A 127 3.10 4.83 -4.75
CA CYS A 127 4.04 5.94 -4.65
C CYS A 127 4.90 6.10 -5.94
N PRO A 128 5.70 7.18 -6.07
CA PRO A 128 6.60 7.37 -7.22
C PRO A 128 7.66 6.29 -7.36
N SER A 129 8.14 5.75 -6.24
CA SER A 129 9.09 4.63 -6.22
C SER A 129 8.82 3.71 -5.04
N MET A 130 9.45 2.53 -5.04
CA MET A 130 9.41 1.60 -3.92
C MET A 130 10.53 1.81 -2.88
N MET A 131 11.24 2.95 -2.91
CA MET A 131 12.44 3.19 -2.09
C MET A 131 12.18 3.21 -0.58
N THR A 132 10.92 3.38 -0.15
CA THR A 132 10.51 3.36 1.25
C THR A 132 9.81 2.06 1.66
N THR A 133 9.98 0.97 0.90
CA THR A 133 9.55 -0.37 1.36
C THR A 133 10.45 -0.90 2.48
N ASN A 134 9.92 -1.78 3.32
CA ASN A 134 10.71 -2.51 4.32
C ASN A 134 11.18 -3.87 3.83
N ASP A 135 10.77 -4.25 2.63
CA ASP A 135 11.02 -5.57 2.11
C ASP A 135 12.49 -5.78 1.79
N MET A 136 12.93 -7.02 1.98
CA MET A 136 14.25 -7.44 1.53
C MET A 136 14.28 -7.52 -0.01
N PRO A 137 15.36 -7.07 -0.67
CA PRO A 137 15.53 -7.10 -2.13
C PRO A 137 15.83 -8.53 -2.63
N VAL A 138 14.85 -9.43 -2.54
CA VAL A 138 14.99 -10.85 -2.93
C VAL A 138 15.08 -11.06 -4.45
N VAL A 139 14.70 -10.06 -5.24
CA VAL A 139 14.82 -10.04 -6.71
C VAL A 139 15.13 -8.62 -7.18
N MET A 140 15.74 -8.49 -8.36
CA MET A 140 16.08 -7.20 -8.96
C MET A 140 15.03 -6.76 -10.00
N PRO A 141 14.24 -5.70 -9.76
CA PRO A 141 13.46 -5.03 -10.80
C PRO A 141 14.37 -4.21 -11.73
N LYS A 142 13.85 -3.77 -12.88
CA LYS A 142 14.60 -2.94 -13.85
C LYS A 142 14.93 -1.54 -13.28
N SER A 143 14.05 -1.03 -12.41
CA SER A 143 14.24 0.21 -11.65
C SER A 143 13.35 0.18 -10.40
N PHE A 144 13.55 1.12 -9.47
CA PHE A 144 12.65 1.28 -8.31
C PHE A 144 11.42 2.14 -8.61
N GLN A 145 11.23 2.64 -9.83
CA GLN A 145 10.06 3.44 -10.20
C GLN A 145 8.80 2.57 -10.24
N THR A 146 7.71 3.08 -9.68
CA THR A 146 6.42 2.37 -9.53
C THR A 146 5.28 3.17 -10.18
N LEU A 147 4.07 3.17 -9.61
CA LEU A 147 2.88 3.73 -10.27
C LEU A 147 2.81 5.25 -10.21
N GLY A 148 3.33 5.89 -9.16
CA GLY A 148 3.32 7.35 -8.96
C GLY A 148 1.92 7.97 -8.94
N LEU A 149 0.94 7.29 -8.36
CA LEU A 149 -0.45 7.75 -8.22
C LEU A 149 -0.58 8.89 -7.19
N ILE A 150 0.41 9.02 -6.31
CA ILE A 150 0.56 10.11 -5.33
C ILE A 150 1.97 10.69 -5.43
N ASP A 151 2.16 11.93 -4.96
CA ASP A 151 3.39 12.71 -5.12
C ASP A 151 4.37 12.57 -3.93
N PHE A 152 4.04 11.74 -2.94
CA PHE A 152 4.85 11.46 -1.77
C PHE A 152 5.08 9.95 -1.63
N GLN A 153 6.02 9.58 -0.76
CA GLN A 153 6.33 8.20 -0.43
C GLN A 153 5.52 7.71 0.76
N ILE A 154 5.19 6.43 0.78
CA ILE A 154 4.61 5.78 1.96
C ILE A 154 5.59 4.73 2.47
N ASN A 155 5.89 4.77 3.76
CA ASN A 155 6.48 3.64 4.48
C ASN A 155 5.34 2.89 5.18
N ALA A 156 4.82 1.85 4.52
CA ALA A 156 3.86 0.94 5.12
C ALA A 156 4.52 0.17 6.28
N HIS A 157 3.72 -0.36 7.21
CA HIS A 157 4.18 -1.00 8.46
C HIS A 157 5.18 -0.13 9.22
N TYR A 158 4.92 1.17 9.29
CA TYR A 158 5.73 2.03 10.12
C TYR A 158 5.52 1.65 11.60
N HIS A 159 6.60 1.66 12.35
CA HIS A 159 6.56 1.54 13.80
C HIS A 159 7.53 2.56 14.38
N GLU A 160 7.17 3.10 15.53
CA GLU A 160 7.98 4.08 16.22
C GLU A 160 8.99 3.41 17.17
N GLY A 161 10.13 4.05 17.37
CA GLY A 161 11.14 3.61 18.33
C GLY A 161 11.92 2.37 17.91
N ASN A 162 12.52 1.71 18.91
CA ASN A 162 13.36 0.54 18.72
C ASN A 162 12.53 -0.75 18.73
N ILE A 163 13.03 -1.76 18.02
CA ILE A 163 12.47 -3.11 18.07
C ILE A 163 12.98 -3.81 19.32
N TRP A 164 12.07 -4.45 20.06
CA TRP A 164 12.40 -5.30 21.20
C TRP A 164 12.31 -6.77 20.77
N CYS A 165 13.42 -7.49 20.88
CA CYS A 165 13.49 -8.90 20.54
C CYS A 165 13.38 -9.74 21.81
N LYS A 166 12.58 -10.81 21.77
CA LYS A 166 12.52 -11.79 22.86
C LYS A 166 13.89 -12.42 23.07
N ASP A 167 14.33 -12.48 24.32
CA ASP A 167 15.59 -13.11 24.73
C ASP A 167 15.37 -13.87 26.04
N GLY A 168 15.25 -15.19 25.94
CA GLY A 168 14.78 -16.03 27.05
C GLY A 168 13.37 -15.62 27.51
N GLU A 169 13.25 -15.30 28.80
CA GLU A 169 12.02 -14.77 29.42
C GLU A 169 11.89 -13.24 29.34
N GLY A 170 12.92 -12.54 28.87
CA GLY A 170 12.97 -11.09 28.77
C GLY A 170 12.94 -10.56 27.33
N PHE A 171 13.19 -9.26 27.22
CA PHE A 171 13.36 -8.58 25.94
C PHE A 171 14.65 -7.76 25.93
N LYS A 172 15.35 -7.75 24.80
CA LYS A 172 16.51 -6.90 24.53
C LYS A 172 16.23 -5.97 23.37
N ILE A 173 16.77 -4.75 23.45
CA ILE A 173 16.70 -3.77 22.38
C ILE A 173 17.54 -4.24 21.19
N HIS A 174 16.92 -4.36 20.02
CA HIS A 174 17.62 -4.52 18.77
C HIS A 174 18.41 -3.24 18.44
N ARG A 175 19.71 -3.38 18.16
CA ARG A 175 20.62 -2.24 17.94
C ARG A 175 20.71 -1.78 16.47
N GLY A 176 19.94 -2.35 15.56
CA GLY A 176 19.82 -1.85 14.19
C GLY A 176 19.09 -0.50 14.13
N GLU A 177 19.12 0.14 12.96
CA GLU A 177 18.50 1.45 12.77
C GLU A 177 16.97 1.40 12.96
N THR A 178 16.45 2.39 13.70
CA THR A 178 15.00 2.64 13.78
C THR A 178 14.44 3.02 12.42
N ARG A 179 13.12 2.87 12.24
CA ARG A 179 12.49 3.23 10.98
C ARG A 179 12.64 4.71 10.65
N ALA A 180 12.50 5.58 11.66
CA ALA A 180 12.74 7.02 11.51
C ALA A 180 14.17 7.34 11.05
N LYS A 181 15.18 6.61 11.53
CA LYS A 181 16.57 6.78 11.08
C LYS A 181 16.75 6.37 9.61
N ARG A 182 16.17 5.25 9.18
CA ARG A 182 16.20 4.82 7.76
C ARG A 182 15.51 5.82 6.84
N ILE A 183 14.38 6.40 7.26
CA ILE A 183 13.71 7.47 6.51
C ILE A 183 14.58 8.73 6.46
N SER A 184 15.26 9.06 7.56
CA SER A 184 16.22 10.17 7.56
C SER A 184 17.39 9.94 6.60
N GLU A 185 17.88 8.71 6.46
CA GLU A 185 18.90 8.34 5.46
C GLU A 185 18.36 8.50 4.04
N PHE A 186 17.12 8.07 3.77
CA PHE A 186 16.45 8.31 2.50
C PHE A 186 16.42 9.81 2.15
N HIS A 187 16.10 10.67 3.12
CA HIS A 187 16.07 12.13 2.95
C HIS A 187 17.44 12.80 2.75
N GLN A 188 18.55 12.08 2.93
CA GLN A 188 19.88 12.62 2.55
C GLN A 188 20.08 12.63 1.03
N PHE A 189 19.30 11.86 0.30
CA PHE A 189 19.44 11.68 -1.15
C PHE A 189 18.16 11.99 -1.94
N ASN A 190 17.04 12.26 -1.25
CA ASN A 190 15.73 12.45 -1.86
C ASN A 190 14.93 13.52 -1.11
N ASP A 191 14.25 14.40 -1.86
CA ASP A 191 13.42 15.48 -1.30
C ASP A 191 11.95 15.09 -1.11
N SER A 192 11.55 13.90 -1.57
CA SER A 192 10.15 13.45 -1.48
C SER A 192 9.72 13.26 -0.02
N PRO A 193 8.61 13.88 0.42
CA PRO A 193 8.03 13.62 1.73
C PRO A 193 7.69 12.13 1.93
N VAL A 194 7.78 11.65 3.17
CA VAL A 194 7.40 10.27 3.53
C VAL A 194 6.29 10.27 4.56
N LEU A 195 5.21 9.54 4.27
CA LEU A 195 4.17 9.20 5.23
C LEU A 195 4.49 7.82 5.84
N GLY A 196 4.96 7.79 7.08
CA GLY A 196 5.10 6.56 7.86
C GLY A 196 3.73 6.12 8.36
N LEU A 197 3.08 5.22 7.62
CA LEU A 197 1.75 4.72 7.92
C LEU A 197 1.86 3.55 8.90
N TYR A 198 1.32 3.67 10.11
CA TYR A 198 1.52 2.65 11.14
C TYR A 198 0.88 1.33 10.72
N GLU A 199 1.37 0.20 11.23
CA GLU A 199 0.71 -1.09 10.98
C GLU A 199 -0.79 -1.00 11.37
N GLY A 200 -1.64 -1.53 10.50
CA GLY A 200 -3.10 -1.44 10.64
C GLY A 200 -3.72 -0.08 10.32
N SER A 201 -2.93 0.92 9.92
CA SER A 201 -3.44 2.25 9.56
C SER A 201 -3.81 2.34 8.08
N ILE A 202 -4.81 3.14 7.77
CA ILE A 202 -5.38 3.25 6.42
C ILE A 202 -5.60 4.72 6.05
N VAL A 203 -5.13 5.11 4.87
CA VAL A 203 -5.37 6.43 4.30
C VAL A 203 -6.20 6.30 3.02
N ARG A 204 -7.20 7.17 2.86
CA ARG A 204 -7.95 7.31 1.61
C ARG A 204 -7.50 8.56 0.89
N TRP A 205 -7.08 8.40 -0.36
CA TRP A 205 -6.72 9.52 -1.23
C TRP A 205 -7.83 9.78 -2.24
N LYS A 206 -8.47 10.94 -2.17
CA LYS A 206 -9.55 11.33 -3.08
C LYS A 206 -9.53 12.83 -3.29
N ASP A 207 -9.72 13.27 -4.54
CA ASP A 207 -9.82 14.69 -4.91
C ASP A 207 -8.62 15.51 -4.38
N ASP A 208 -7.41 14.97 -4.59
CA ASP A 208 -6.11 15.52 -4.16
C ASP A 208 -5.92 15.73 -2.66
N ARG A 209 -6.71 14.98 -1.86
CA ARG A 209 -6.63 14.97 -0.40
C ARG A 209 -6.50 13.56 0.14
N GLY A 210 -5.61 13.37 1.10
CA GLY A 210 -5.50 12.15 1.89
C GLY A 210 -6.20 12.32 3.22
N GLN A 211 -7.12 11.44 3.58
CA GLN A 211 -7.71 11.39 4.91
C GLN A 211 -7.24 10.12 5.63
N LEU A 212 -6.70 10.26 6.84
CA LEU A 212 -6.40 9.10 7.67
C LEU A 212 -7.71 8.56 8.24
N LEU A 213 -8.08 7.35 7.85
CA LEU A 213 -9.35 6.72 8.22
C LEU A 213 -9.20 5.88 9.47
N ILE A 214 -8.12 5.09 9.55
CA ILE A 214 -7.87 4.17 10.65
C ILE A 214 -6.43 4.35 11.12
N GLY A 215 -6.23 4.30 12.43
CA GLY A 215 -4.92 4.28 13.08
C GLY A 215 -4.19 5.62 13.03
N ASP A 216 -2.86 5.54 13.00
CA ASP A 216 -1.94 6.67 13.13
C ASP A 216 -0.96 6.73 11.94
N ALA A 217 -0.42 7.91 11.69
CA ALA A 217 0.70 8.09 10.76
C ALA A 217 1.72 9.09 11.32
N SER A 218 2.94 9.04 10.81
CA SER A 218 3.96 10.06 11.04
C SER A 218 4.35 10.69 9.71
N ILE A 219 4.30 12.02 9.63
CA ILE A 219 4.76 12.80 8.48
C ILE A 219 6.26 13.08 8.68
N PHE A 220 7.05 12.75 7.65
CA PHE A 220 8.46 13.07 7.57
C PHE A 220 8.68 14.03 6.40
N ILE A 221 9.09 15.25 6.71
CA ILE A 221 9.57 16.24 5.73
C ILE A 221 11.09 16.34 5.88
N PRO A 222 11.88 16.41 4.79
CA PRO A 222 13.32 16.64 4.87
C PRO A 222 13.67 17.80 5.81
N ASN A 223 14.71 17.60 6.64
CA ASN A 223 15.20 18.58 7.63
C ASN A 223 14.24 18.98 8.76
N ASN A 224 13.06 18.37 8.86
CA ASN A 224 12.09 18.64 9.93
C ASN A 224 11.98 17.46 10.90
N LYS A 225 11.54 17.75 12.13
CA LYS A 225 11.15 16.69 13.08
C LYS A 225 9.89 15.98 12.58
N PRO A 226 9.80 14.64 12.72
CA PRO A 226 8.59 13.91 12.35
C PRO A 226 7.37 14.41 13.14
N LYS A 227 6.21 14.48 12.48
CA LYS A 227 4.95 14.89 13.10
C LYS A 227 3.93 13.76 13.07
N LYS A 228 3.51 13.28 14.24
CA LYS A 228 2.46 12.28 14.37
C LYS A 228 1.09 12.90 14.06
N ILE A 229 0.25 12.15 13.35
CA ILE A 229 -1.14 12.47 13.00
C ILE A 229 -2.02 11.25 13.27
N GLY A 230 -3.30 11.51 13.54
CA GLY A 230 -4.29 10.47 13.86
C GLY A 230 -5.53 10.55 12.97
N ILE A 231 -6.49 9.67 13.24
CA ILE A 231 -7.76 9.53 12.51
C ILE A 231 -8.41 10.90 12.26
N GLY A 232 -8.95 11.09 11.06
CA GLY A 232 -9.64 12.31 10.63
C GLY A 232 -8.72 13.39 10.09
N THR A 233 -7.40 13.29 10.30
CA THR A 233 -6.44 14.24 9.72
C THR A 233 -6.52 14.22 8.20
N ILE A 234 -6.58 15.41 7.60
CA ILE A 234 -6.56 15.61 6.15
C ILE A 234 -5.19 16.16 5.76
N ILE A 235 -4.59 15.58 4.73
CA ILE A 235 -3.28 15.96 4.17
C ILE A 235 -3.38 16.26 2.67
N ASP A 236 -2.55 17.18 2.20
CA ASP A 236 -2.36 17.46 0.78
C ASP A 236 -1.21 16.60 0.17
N LYS A 237 -0.90 16.86 -1.10
CA LYS A 237 0.14 16.13 -1.85
C LYS A 237 1.57 16.39 -1.34
N ASN A 238 1.77 17.43 -0.53
CA ASN A 238 3.04 17.77 0.10
C ASN A 238 3.11 17.28 1.56
N LEU A 239 2.11 16.51 2.01
CA LEU A 239 1.90 16.12 3.41
C LEU A 239 1.70 17.32 4.36
N SER A 240 1.14 18.42 3.86
CA SER A 240 0.66 19.53 4.70
C SER A 240 -0.71 19.17 5.27
N ILE A 241 -0.91 19.44 6.56
CA ILE A 241 -2.23 19.25 7.21
C ILE A 241 -3.16 20.39 6.82
N LEU A 242 -4.38 20.06 6.41
CA LEU A 242 -5.43 20.99 5.97
C LEU A 242 -6.48 21.26 7.06
#